data_AF-A0A1Q3X993-F1
#
_entry.id   AF-A0A1Q3X993-F1
#
_cell.length_a   1.000
_cell.length_b   1.000
_cell.length_c   1.000
_cell.angle_alpha   90.00
_cell.angle_beta   90.00
_cell.angle_gamma   90.00
#
_symmetry.space_group_name_H-M   'P 1'
#
loop_
_entity.id
_entity.type
_entity.pdbx_description
1 polymer ?
#
loop_
_entity_poly.entity_id
_entity_poly.type
_entity_poly.pdbx_seq_one_letter_code
_entity_poly.pdbx_strand_id
1 'polypeptide(L)'
;MRTAILLLFAILLHTFCNAQPGPSGQDRQNEMPRSEKLMDRLLRMPDAMLKKDITDIGELKNMKVQLVKLTNLSDANMQFSLARFVYAYGDINSPNVKAVYTDVSAVDEMTRNFNMLQTKLFSEKSNVYSEIMFKTRDGIIGGCYWSKEGWAPYLKLADTDDSYVILGKDDFNKLMSMLDLMKSKLMPDPARKK
;
A
#
# COMPACT_ATOMS: atom_id res chain seq x y z
N MET A 1 82.64 -6.03 -2.70
CA MET A 1 81.29 -5.94 -2.10
C MET A 1 80.98 -4.48 -1.84
N ARG A 2 80.30 -3.82 -2.78
CA ARG A 2 80.00 -2.37 -2.78
C ARG A 2 78.67 -2.14 -3.52
N THR A 3 77.92 -1.12 -3.06
CA THR A 3 76.84 -0.33 -3.72
C THR A 3 75.54 -1.08 -4.06
N ALA A 4 74.38 -0.82 -3.43
CA ALA A 4 73.53 0.39 -3.36
C ALA A 4 72.99 0.85 -4.73
N ILE A 5 71.66 0.90 -4.90
CA ILE A 5 70.85 2.04 -5.41
C ILE A 5 69.36 1.63 -5.57
N LEU A 6 68.50 2.51 -5.06
CA LEU A 6 67.04 2.55 -5.19
C LEU A 6 66.56 2.59 -6.65
N LEU A 7 65.38 2.00 -6.90
CA LEU A 7 64.44 2.51 -7.90
C LEU A 7 63.01 2.37 -7.37
N LEU A 8 62.41 3.52 -7.08
CA LEU A 8 60.98 3.74 -6.97
C LEU A 8 60.28 3.31 -8.27
N PHE A 9 59.21 2.53 -8.18
CA PHE A 9 58.09 2.66 -9.11
C PHE A 9 56.78 2.47 -8.37
N ALA A 10 56.04 3.57 -8.28
CA ALA A 10 54.63 3.60 -7.92
C ALA A 10 53.82 2.92 -9.03
N ILE A 11 52.91 2.02 -8.66
CA ILE A 11 51.75 1.71 -9.51
C ILE A 11 50.50 1.88 -8.67
N LEU A 12 49.75 2.90 -9.11
CA LEU A 12 48.42 3.32 -8.73
C LEU A 12 47.40 2.17 -8.81
N LEU A 13 46.39 2.28 -7.93
CA LEU A 13 44.96 1.96 -8.12
C LEU A 13 44.59 1.18 -9.39
N HIS A 14 43.77 0.14 -9.24
CA HIS A 14 42.37 0.12 -9.72
C HIS A 14 41.61 -0.95 -8.90
N THR A 15 40.97 -0.51 -7.82
CA THR A 15 39.85 -1.21 -7.20
C THR A 15 38.70 -1.25 -8.21
N PHE A 16 38.52 -2.39 -8.89
CA PHE A 16 37.29 -2.66 -9.62
C PHE A 16 36.17 -2.89 -8.60
N CYS A 17 35.52 -1.79 -8.21
CA CYS A 17 34.21 -1.82 -7.60
C CYS A 17 33.25 -2.37 -8.67
N ASN A 18 32.90 -3.65 -8.57
CA ASN A 18 31.73 -4.20 -9.26
C ASN A 18 30.49 -3.58 -8.59
N ALA A 19 30.15 -2.36 -8.99
CA ALA A 19 28.83 -1.81 -8.79
C ALA A 19 27.88 -2.65 -9.65
N GLN A 20 27.18 -3.61 -9.04
CA GLN A 20 26.04 -4.23 -9.68
C GLN A 20 25.08 -3.10 -10.08
N PRO A 21 24.65 -3.01 -11.35
CA PRO A 21 23.61 -2.07 -11.72
C PRO A 21 22.38 -2.38 -10.87
N GLY A 22 22.02 -1.45 -9.99
CA GLY A 22 20.77 -1.51 -9.26
C GLY A 22 19.61 -1.57 -10.25
N PRO A 23 18.51 -2.26 -9.92
CA PRO A 23 17.38 -2.41 -10.83
C PRO A 23 16.90 -1.02 -11.28
N SER A 24 16.84 -0.86 -12.61
CA SER A 24 16.39 0.36 -13.26
C SER A 24 14.97 0.70 -12.80
N GLY A 25 14.64 2.00 -12.69
CA GLY A 25 13.37 2.48 -12.16
C GLY A 25 12.11 2.01 -12.92
N GLN A 26 12.25 1.33 -14.06
CA GLN A 26 11.15 0.76 -14.85
C GLN A 26 10.64 -0.59 -14.31
N ASP A 27 11.45 -1.39 -13.59
CA ASP A 27 10.99 -2.69 -13.07
C ASP A 27 9.99 -2.59 -11.91
N ARG A 28 9.90 -1.43 -11.24
CA ARG A 28 9.01 -1.23 -10.08
C ARG A 28 7.54 -0.96 -10.44
N GLN A 29 7.23 -0.60 -11.68
CA GLN A 29 5.84 -0.28 -12.09
C GLN A 29 5.02 -1.52 -12.47
N ASN A 30 5.67 -2.64 -12.82
CA ASN A 30 5.01 -3.92 -13.13
C ASN A 30 5.10 -4.95 -12.00
N GLU A 31 5.52 -4.52 -10.80
CA GLU A 31 5.62 -5.42 -9.67
C GLU A 31 4.22 -5.68 -9.07
N MET A 32 3.79 -6.95 -9.12
CA MET A 32 2.50 -7.38 -8.58
C MET A 32 2.30 -6.89 -7.12
N PRO A 33 1.11 -6.34 -6.79
CA PRO A 33 0.75 -5.96 -5.43
C PRO A 33 1.07 -7.05 -4.42
N ARG A 34 1.45 -6.66 -3.20
CA ARG A 34 1.90 -7.61 -2.20
C ARG A 34 0.78 -8.53 -1.74
N SER A 35 -0.40 -7.97 -1.54
CA SER A 35 -1.63 -8.72 -1.25
C SER A 35 -1.94 -9.76 -2.33
N GLU A 36 -1.70 -9.41 -3.60
CA GLU A 36 -1.91 -10.31 -4.74
C GLU A 36 -0.85 -11.42 -4.79
N LYS A 37 0.43 -11.09 -4.59
CA LYS A 37 1.51 -12.09 -4.44
C LYS A 37 1.20 -13.09 -3.32
N LEU A 38 0.63 -12.61 -2.22
CA LEU A 38 0.25 -13.46 -1.09
C LEU A 38 -0.89 -14.42 -1.44
N MET A 39 -1.92 -13.94 -2.14
CA MET A 39 -3.01 -14.79 -2.64
C MET A 39 -2.51 -15.82 -3.66
N ASP A 40 -1.72 -15.38 -4.65
CA ASP A 40 -1.16 -16.23 -5.70
C ASP A 40 -0.31 -17.37 -5.09
N ARG A 41 0.51 -17.07 -4.09
CA ARG A 41 1.31 -18.09 -3.39
C ARG A 41 0.46 -19.19 -2.75
N LEU A 42 -0.70 -18.86 -2.17
CA LEU A 42 -1.59 -19.87 -1.61
C LEU A 42 -2.28 -20.71 -2.69
N LEU A 43 -2.75 -20.07 -3.75
CA LEU A 43 -3.43 -20.75 -4.85
C LEU A 43 -2.51 -21.74 -5.59
N ARG A 44 -1.20 -21.53 -5.54
CA ARG A 44 -0.20 -22.42 -6.14
C ARG A 44 0.18 -23.63 -5.28
N MET A 45 -0.29 -23.71 -4.04
CA MET A 45 -0.02 -24.89 -3.23
C MET A 45 -0.78 -26.11 -3.78
N PRO A 46 -0.17 -27.31 -3.79
CA PRO A 46 -0.89 -28.53 -4.16
C PRO A 46 -2.13 -28.70 -3.29
N ASP A 47 -3.25 -29.09 -3.91
CA ASP A 47 -4.53 -29.30 -3.23
C ASP A 47 -5.03 -28.10 -2.40
N ALA A 48 -4.67 -26.87 -2.80
CA ALA A 48 -5.11 -25.65 -2.14
C ALA A 48 -6.63 -25.45 -2.29
N MET A 49 -7.36 -25.65 -1.20
CA MET A 49 -8.77 -25.28 -1.10
C MET A 49 -8.89 -24.06 -0.20
N LEU A 50 -9.10 -22.87 -0.76
CA LEU A 50 -9.18 -21.63 0.02
C LEU A 50 -10.63 -21.27 0.32
N LYS A 51 -10.95 -21.16 1.61
CA LYS A 51 -12.18 -20.53 2.09
C LYS A 51 -11.96 -19.03 2.25
N LYS A 52 -12.90 -18.23 1.74
CA LYS A 52 -12.92 -16.77 1.85
C LYS A 52 -14.11 -16.32 2.69
N ASP A 53 -13.85 -15.85 3.89
CA ASP A 53 -14.85 -15.21 4.75
C ASP A 53 -14.72 -13.69 4.63
N ILE A 54 -15.80 -13.00 4.27
CA ILE A 54 -15.83 -11.54 4.11
C ILE A 54 -16.69 -10.94 5.22
N THR A 55 -16.12 -10.02 5.98
CA THR A 55 -16.79 -9.31 7.06
C THR A 55 -16.78 -7.82 6.78
N ASP A 56 -17.94 -7.17 6.83
CA ASP A 56 -18.01 -5.72 6.68
C ASP A 56 -17.42 -5.01 7.90
N ILE A 57 -16.53 -4.04 7.64
CA ILE A 57 -15.94 -3.16 8.65
C ILE A 57 -16.67 -1.82 8.67
N GLY A 58 -17.07 -1.33 7.50
CA GLY A 58 -17.86 -0.12 7.35
C GLY A 58 -17.88 0.38 5.92
N GLU A 59 -18.30 1.63 5.76
CA GLU A 59 -18.51 2.26 4.45
C GLU A 59 -18.18 3.76 4.50
N LEU A 60 -17.56 4.26 3.43
CA LEU A 60 -17.25 5.66 3.16
C LEU A 60 -17.89 6.05 1.85
N LYS A 61 -19.07 6.68 1.91
CA LYS A 61 -19.87 7.00 0.72
C LYS A 61 -20.07 5.73 -0.13
N ASN A 62 -19.55 5.69 -1.36
CA ASN A 62 -19.69 4.54 -2.26
C ASN A 62 -18.56 3.51 -2.10
N MET A 63 -17.72 3.64 -1.07
CA MET A 63 -16.60 2.74 -0.79
C MET A 63 -16.88 1.87 0.44
N LYS A 64 -17.06 0.57 0.22
CA LYS A 64 -17.11 -0.41 1.32
C LYS A 64 -15.71 -0.80 1.75
N VAL A 65 -15.54 -0.93 3.05
CA VAL A 65 -14.32 -1.40 3.70
C VAL A 65 -14.65 -2.71 4.40
N GLN A 66 -13.92 -3.76 4.03
CA GLN A 66 -14.20 -5.12 4.47
C GLN A 66 -12.92 -5.80 4.93
N LEU A 67 -13.06 -6.77 5.83
CA LEU A 67 -12.02 -7.72 6.20
C LEU A 67 -12.26 -9.02 5.42
N VAL A 68 -11.22 -9.54 4.81
CA VAL A 68 -11.25 -10.81 4.08
C VAL A 68 -10.32 -11.77 4.79
N LYS A 69 -10.88 -12.79 5.43
CA LYS A 69 -10.12 -13.89 6.00
C LYS A 69 -10.01 -15.01 4.97
N LEU A 70 -8.79 -15.43 4.70
CA LEU A 70 -8.47 -16.57 3.84
C LEU A 70 -7.95 -17.71 4.72
N THR A 71 -8.55 -18.88 4.56
CA THR A 71 -8.16 -20.10 5.28
C THR A 71 -7.96 -21.22 4.27
N ASN A 72 -6.80 -21.87 4.32
CA ASN A 72 -6.60 -23.12 3.59
C ASN A 72 -7.35 -24.24 4.32
N LEU A 73 -8.26 -24.92 3.62
CA LEU A 73 -9.03 -26.03 4.17
C LEU A 73 -8.19 -27.30 4.32
N SER A 74 -7.12 -27.43 3.53
CA SER A 74 -6.16 -28.54 3.61
C SER A 74 -5.15 -28.36 4.75
N ASP A 75 -4.95 -27.12 5.22
CA ASP A 75 -4.15 -26.78 6.40
C ASP A 75 -4.77 -25.59 7.15
N ALA A 76 -5.53 -25.88 8.21
CA ALA A 76 -6.21 -24.85 9.01
C ALA A 76 -5.24 -23.88 9.72
N ASN A 77 -3.96 -24.22 9.87
CA ASN A 77 -2.96 -23.31 10.44
C ASN A 77 -2.52 -22.25 9.43
N MET A 78 -2.80 -22.47 8.14
CA MET A 78 -2.52 -21.54 7.08
C MET A 78 -3.71 -20.62 6.84
N GLN A 79 -3.77 -19.58 7.65
CA GLN A 79 -4.76 -18.52 7.56
C GLN A 79 -4.11 -17.14 7.61
N PHE A 80 -4.66 -16.20 6.85
CA PHE A 80 -4.32 -14.79 6.95
C PHE A 80 -5.54 -13.95 6.62
N SER A 81 -5.40 -12.63 6.75
CA SER A 81 -6.46 -11.73 6.33
C SER A 81 -5.91 -10.51 5.60
N LEU A 82 -6.74 -9.97 4.72
CA LEU A 82 -6.49 -8.75 3.98
C LEU A 82 -7.64 -7.80 4.21
N ALA A 83 -7.34 -6.51 4.18
CA ALA A 83 -8.39 -5.52 4.05
C ALA A 83 -8.79 -5.44 2.57
N ARG A 84 -10.08 -5.27 2.32
CA ARG A 84 -10.66 -5.16 0.98
C ARG A 84 -11.44 -3.85 0.91
N PHE A 85 -11.00 -2.99 0.01
CA PHE A 85 -11.70 -1.75 -0.32
C PHE A 85 -12.46 -1.97 -1.61
N VAL A 86 -13.74 -1.61 -1.64
CA VAL A 86 -14.64 -1.87 -2.75
C VAL A 86 -15.36 -0.59 -3.11
N TYR A 87 -15.18 -0.10 -4.32
CA TYR A 87 -15.86 1.08 -4.82
C TYR A 87 -16.86 0.69 -5.90
N ALA A 88 -18.11 1.09 -5.73
CA ALA A 88 -19.15 0.95 -6.73
C ALA A 88 -19.32 2.26 -7.51
N TYR A 89 -19.35 2.17 -8.84
CA TYR A 89 -19.47 3.32 -9.73
C TYR A 89 -20.33 2.99 -10.96
N GLY A 90 -20.84 4.02 -11.64
CA GLY A 90 -21.73 3.85 -12.78
C GLY A 90 -23.21 3.72 -12.38
N ASP A 91 -23.98 3.00 -13.18
CA ASP A 91 -25.44 2.88 -13.04
C ASP A 91 -25.85 2.20 -11.71
N ILE A 92 -26.89 2.71 -11.06
CA ILE A 92 -27.35 2.21 -9.76
C ILE A 92 -27.92 0.78 -9.82
N ASN A 93 -28.45 0.36 -10.98
CA ASN A 93 -29.05 -0.97 -11.17
C ASN A 93 -28.01 -2.01 -11.61
N SER A 94 -26.87 -1.55 -12.16
CA SER A 94 -25.76 -2.42 -12.58
C SER A 94 -24.41 -1.72 -12.38
N PRO A 95 -23.99 -1.48 -11.12
CA PRO A 95 -22.77 -0.75 -10.85
C PRO A 95 -21.55 -1.57 -11.25
N ASN A 96 -20.59 -0.90 -11.87
CA ASN A 96 -19.25 -1.44 -11.99
C ASN A 96 -18.59 -1.42 -10.60
N VAL A 97 -17.83 -2.47 -10.29
CA VAL A 97 -17.19 -2.63 -8.99
C VAL A 97 -15.69 -2.70 -9.17
N LYS A 98 -14.97 -1.84 -8.45
CA LYS A 98 -13.52 -1.92 -8.32
C LYS A 98 -13.17 -2.37 -6.91
N ALA A 99 -12.24 -3.32 -6.79
CA ALA A 99 -11.81 -3.81 -5.50
C ALA A 99 -10.29 -3.90 -5.42
N VAL A 100 -9.73 -3.45 -4.31
CA VAL A 100 -8.31 -3.60 -3.98
C VAL A 100 -8.17 -4.32 -2.66
N TYR A 101 -7.26 -5.28 -2.62
CA TYR A 101 -6.87 -5.95 -1.39
C TYR A 101 -5.60 -5.32 -0.86
N THR A 102 -5.47 -5.22 0.45
CA THR A 102 -4.31 -4.59 1.08
C THR A 102 -3.89 -5.35 2.31
N ASP A 103 -2.58 -5.52 2.47
CA ASP A 103 -2.02 -6.22 3.62
C ASP A 103 -1.89 -5.30 4.84
N VAL A 104 -1.57 -5.87 6.01
CA VAL A 104 -1.40 -5.11 7.25
C VAL A 104 -0.37 -3.98 7.13
N SER A 105 0.70 -4.18 6.36
CA SER A 105 1.74 -3.16 6.22
C SER A 105 1.32 -1.99 5.34
N ALA A 106 0.48 -2.23 4.34
CA ALA A 106 -0.09 -1.18 3.51
C ALA A 106 -1.23 -0.43 4.24
N VAL A 107 -1.99 -1.10 5.11
CA VAL A 107 -2.91 -0.42 6.05
C VAL A 107 -2.13 0.47 7.02
N ASP A 108 -1.06 -0.03 7.63
CA ASP A 108 -0.19 0.75 8.52
C ASP A 108 0.41 1.98 7.83
N GLU A 109 0.88 1.80 6.59
CA GLU A 109 1.40 2.87 5.77
C GLU A 109 0.35 3.96 5.53
N MET A 110 -0.86 3.55 5.15
CA MET A 110 -1.97 4.46 4.91
C MET A 110 -2.39 5.22 6.18
N THR A 111 -2.54 4.53 7.32
CA THR A 111 -2.83 5.18 8.62
C THR A 111 -1.78 6.23 8.97
N ARG A 112 -0.49 5.90 8.82
CA ARG A 112 0.61 6.83 9.09
C ARG A 112 0.58 8.04 8.17
N ASN A 113 0.37 7.82 6.87
CA ASN A 113 0.36 8.91 5.90
C ASN A 113 -0.85 9.86 6.13
N PHE A 114 -2.04 9.33 6.41
CA PHE A 114 -3.19 10.17 6.74
C PHE A 114 -3.02 10.94 8.06
N ASN A 115 -2.44 10.33 9.09
CA ASN A 115 -2.06 11.05 10.31
C ASN A 115 -1.07 12.19 10.03
N MET A 116 -0.11 11.97 9.12
CA MET A 116 0.83 13.01 8.72
C MET A 116 0.13 14.16 7.99
N LEU A 117 -0.85 13.87 7.11
CA LEU A 117 -1.65 14.90 6.44
C LEU A 117 -2.45 15.73 7.47
N GLN A 118 -3.11 15.07 8.42
CA GLN A 118 -3.89 15.75 9.46
C GLN A 118 -3.01 16.65 10.33
N THR A 119 -1.84 16.15 10.78
CA THR A 119 -0.96 16.87 11.70
C THR A 119 -0.21 18.02 11.04
N LYS A 120 0.16 17.90 9.76
CA LYS A 120 0.94 18.92 9.06
C LYS A 120 0.08 19.90 8.27
N LEU A 121 -0.96 19.44 7.59
CA LEU A 121 -1.63 20.26 6.58
C LEU A 121 -2.91 20.91 7.08
N PHE A 122 -3.72 20.26 7.91
CA PHE A 122 -5.10 20.73 8.14
C PHE A 122 -5.19 22.11 8.83
N SER A 123 -4.09 22.59 9.44
CA SER A 123 -3.96 23.95 9.98
C SER A 123 -3.29 24.96 9.03
N GLU A 124 -2.64 24.49 7.97
CA GLU A 124 -1.94 25.32 7.00
C GLU A 124 -2.90 25.90 5.96
N LYS A 125 -2.58 27.07 5.43
CA LYS A 125 -3.30 27.69 4.32
C LYS A 125 -2.42 27.75 3.08
N SER A 126 -3.03 27.56 1.90
CA SER A 126 -2.37 27.81 0.62
C SER A 126 -3.06 28.94 -0.14
N ASN A 127 -2.26 29.73 -0.87
CA ASN A 127 -2.77 30.80 -1.74
C ASN A 127 -2.94 30.34 -3.19
N VAL A 128 -2.53 29.11 -3.49
CA VAL A 128 -2.60 28.48 -4.81
C VAL A 128 -3.17 27.08 -4.68
N TYR A 129 -3.56 26.48 -5.80
CA TYR A 129 -3.86 25.05 -5.78
C TYR A 129 -2.62 24.27 -5.35
N SER A 130 -2.81 23.34 -4.43
CA SER A 130 -1.74 22.49 -3.90
C SER A 130 -2.32 21.12 -3.62
N GLU A 131 -1.61 20.06 -3.99
CA GLU A 131 -2.04 18.69 -3.79
C GLU A 131 -0.87 17.85 -3.28
N ILE A 132 -1.15 17.01 -2.29
CA ILE A 132 -0.21 16.04 -1.75
C ILE A 132 -0.85 14.67 -1.89
N MET A 133 -0.13 13.74 -2.49
CA MET A 133 -0.59 12.37 -2.71
C MET A 133 0.46 11.35 -2.29
N PHE A 134 -0.01 10.17 -1.90
CA PHE A 134 0.80 8.99 -1.64
C PHE A 134 0.12 7.77 -2.27
N LYS A 135 0.91 6.77 -2.63
CA LYS A 135 0.43 5.49 -3.15
C LYS A 135 0.96 4.37 -2.28
N THR A 136 0.08 3.53 -1.76
CA THR A 136 0.47 2.34 -1.00
C THR A 136 1.06 1.29 -1.94
N ARG A 137 1.80 0.32 -1.39
CA ARG A 137 2.34 -0.81 -2.16
C ARG A 137 1.27 -1.68 -2.85
N ASP A 138 0.04 -1.64 -2.36
CA ASP A 138 -1.10 -2.35 -2.93
C ASP A 138 -1.91 -1.49 -3.91
N GLY A 139 -1.42 -0.29 -4.26
CA GLY A 139 -1.98 0.55 -5.31
C GLY A 139 -3.12 1.48 -4.89
N ILE A 140 -3.46 1.53 -3.59
CA ILE A 140 -4.41 2.52 -3.06
C ILE A 140 -3.70 3.88 -3.03
N ILE A 141 -4.37 4.92 -3.52
CA ILE A 141 -3.85 6.28 -3.53
C ILE A 141 -4.62 7.10 -2.50
N GLY A 142 -3.93 7.75 -1.59
CA GLY A 142 -4.52 8.68 -0.64
C GLY A 142 -3.88 10.05 -0.79
N GLY A 143 -4.58 11.09 -0.41
CA GLY A 143 -4.03 12.43 -0.53
C GLY A 143 -4.89 13.50 0.08
N CYS A 144 -4.50 14.74 -0.18
CA CYS A 144 -5.20 15.93 0.22
C CYS A 144 -4.92 17.03 -0.78
N TYR A 145 -5.96 17.74 -1.22
CA TYR A 145 -5.81 18.93 -2.06
C TYR A 145 -6.37 20.16 -1.35
N TRP A 146 -5.77 21.31 -1.64
CA TRP A 146 -6.25 22.59 -1.15
C TRP A 146 -7.47 23.04 -1.96
N SER A 147 -8.54 23.37 -1.23
CA SER A 147 -9.77 23.94 -1.77
C SER A 147 -10.06 25.30 -1.12
N LYS A 148 -11.12 25.98 -1.59
CA LYS A 148 -11.57 27.24 -0.98
C LYS A 148 -11.96 27.09 0.50
N GLU A 149 -12.37 25.90 0.90
CA GLU A 149 -12.82 25.58 2.26
C GLU A 149 -11.68 25.01 3.13
N GLY A 150 -10.49 24.86 2.58
CA GLY A 150 -9.32 24.27 3.23
C GLY A 150 -8.86 22.97 2.56
N TRP A 151 -7.99 22.25 3.27
CA TRP A 151 -7.46 20.96 2.85
C TRP A 151 -8.54 19.88 2.85
N ALA A 152 -8.78 19.28 1.68
CA ALA A 152 -9.78 18.24 1.46
C ALA A 152 -9.09 16.88 1.24
N PRO A 153 -9.10 15.97 2.23
CA PRO A 153 -8.52 14.65 2.09
C PRO A 153 -9.33 13.77 1.14
N TYR A 154 -8.67 12.79 0.53
CA TYR A 154 -9.30 11.86 -0.40
C TYR A 154 -8.66 10.47 -0.40
N LEU A 155 -9.38 9.51 -0.99
CA LEU A 155 -8.94 8.14 -1.22
C LEU A 155 -9.35 7.65 -2.63
N LYS A 156 -8.44 7.00 -3.35
CA LYS A 156 -8.65 6.35 -4.65
C LYS A 156 -8.22 4.88 -4.62
N LEU A 157 -8.94 3.99 -5.31
CA LEU A 157 -8.56 2.58 -5.43
C LEU A 157 -7.71 2.25 -6.66
N ALA A 158 -7.52 3.19 -7.58
CA ALA A 158 -6.65 3.03 -8.74
C ALA A 158 -6.25 4.39 -9.30
N ASP A 159 -5.31 4.40 -10.23
CA ASP A 159 -4.94 5.57 -11.06
C ASP A 159 -6.03 5.98 -12.07
N THR A 160 -7.28 5.57 -11.86
CA THR A 160 -8.43 5.97 -12.67
C THR A 160 -9.37 6.82 -11.84
N ASP A 161 -9.88 7.91 -12.40
CA ASP A 161 -10.70 8.87 -11.68
C ASP A 161 -12.06 8.32 -11.19
N ASP A 162 -12.49 7.18 -11.72
CA ASP A 162 -13.79 6.57 -11.42
C ASP A 162 -13.87 5.89 -10.04
N SER A 163 -12.80 5.91 -9.24
CA SER A 163 -12.77 5.23 -7.93
C SER A 163 -12.34 6.15 -6.80
N TYR A 164 -12.95 7.34 -6.73
CA TYR A 164 -12.55 8.45 -5.88
C TYR A 164 -13.56 8.80 -4.79
N VAL A 165 -13.08 9.05 -3.57
CA VAL A 165 -13.86 9.58 -2.45
C VAL A 165 -13.16 10.79 -1.86
N ILE A 166 -13.81 11.95 -1.91
CA ILE A 166 -13.44 13.12 -1.11
C ILE A 166 -14.01 12.93 0.28
N LEU A 167 -13.19 13.13 1.31
CA LEU A 167 -13.52 12.87 2.70
C LEU A 167 -13.79 14.20 3.42
N GLY A 168 -15.01 14.39 3.91
CA GLY A 168 -15.28 15.43 4.89
C GLY A 168 -14.62 15.10 6.24
N LYS A 169 -14.72 16.01 7.22
CA LYS A 169 -14.16 15.79 8.57
C LYS A 169 -14.67 14.48 9.21
N ASP A 170 -15.97 14.23 9.11
CA ASP A 170 -16.58 13.02 9.70
C ASP A 170 -16.21 11.76 8.93
N ASP A 171 -16.17 11.83 7.59
CA ASP A 171 -15.71 10.73 6.74
C ASP A 171 -14.24 10.38 7.03
N PHE A 172 -13.39 11.39 7.25
CA PHE A 172 -11.99 11.20 7.58
C PHE A 172 -11.84 10.51 8.94
N ASN A 173 -12.55 10.96 9.98
CA ASN A 173 -12.54 10.32 11.29
C ASN A 173 -13.06 8.87 11.21
N LYS A 174 -14.09 8.64 10.38
CA LYS A 174 -14.62 7.30 10.12
C LYS A 174 -13.59 6.41 9.42
N LEU A 175 -12.89 6.93 8.40
CA LEU A 175 -11.79 6.24 7.74
C LEU A 175 -10.73 5.83 8.76
N MET A 176 -10.22 6.77 9.54
CA MET A 176 -9.19 6.50 10.56
C MET A 176 -9.64 5.42 11.55
N SER A 177 -10.88 5.50 12.04
CA SER A 177 -11.46 4.49 12.94
C SER A 177 -11.53 3.10 12.29
N MET A 178 -11.91 3.02 11.01
CA MET A 178 -11.92 1.75 10.27
C MET A 178 -10.52 1.21 10.03
N LEU A 179 -9.53 2.07 9.74
CA LEU A 179 -8.13 1.66 9.59
C LEU A 179 -7.60 1.04 10.88
N ASP A 180 -7.86 1.66 12.03
CA ASP A 180 -7.44 1.14 13.33
C ASP A 180 -8.15 -0.18 13.67
N LEU A 181 -9.46 -0.28 13.39
CA LEU A 181 -10.20 -1.52 13.56
C LEU A 181 -9.65 -2.65 12.67
N MET A 182 -9.32 -2.35 11.41
CA MET A 182 -8.70 -3.31 10.51
C MET A 182 -7.35 -3.77 11.03
N LYS A 183 -6.48 -2.86 11.46
CA LYS A 183 -5.18 -3.21 12.05
C LYS A 183 -5.31 -4.20 13.21
N SER A 184 -6.31 -4.01 14.07
CA SER A 184 -6.55 -4.92 15.21
C SER A 184 -7.01 -6.33 14.80
N LYS A 185 -7.60 -6.47 13.60
CA LYS A 185 -8.19 -7.73 13.11
C LYS A 185 -7.33 -8.41 12.04
N LEU A 186 -6.38 -7.69 11.44
CA LEU A 186 -5.54 -8.22 10.37
C LEU A 186 -4.52 -9.22 10.90
N MET A 187 -4.69 -10.46 10.49
CA MET A 187 -3.72 -11.54 10.63
C MET A 187 -2.62 -11.39 9.56
N PRO A 188 -1.35 -11.23 9.96
CA PRO A 188 -0.25 -11.08 9.02
C PRO A 188 0.02 -12.38 8.26
N ASP A 189 0.77 -12.26 7.16
CA ASP A 189 1.30 -13.39 6.41
C ASP A 189 2.00 -14.42 7.35
N PRO A 190 1.57 -15.70 7.37
CA PRO A 190 2.18 -16.76 8.17
C PRO A 190 3.69 -16.90 7.95
N ALA A 191 4.18 -16.62 6.74
CA ALA A 191 5.60 -16.68 6.40
C ALA A 191 6.45 -15.60 7.11
N ARG A 192 5.81 -14.62 7.77
CA ARG A 192 6.47 -13.52 8.49
C ARG A 192 6.69 -13.78 9.98
N LYS A 193 6.29 -14.93 10.52
CA LYS A 193 6.66 -15.37 11.88
C LYS A 193 8.13 -15.84 11.87
N LYS A 194 9.08 -14.92 11.79
CA LYS A 194 10.51 -15.14 12.03
C LYS A 194 11.07 -14.00 12.86
#